data_AF-K6ZGS1-F1
#
_entry.id   AF-K6ZGS1-F1
#
_cell.length_a   1.000
_cell.length_b   1.000
_cell.length_c   1.000
_cell.angle_alpha   90.00
_cell.angle_beta   90.00
_cell.angle_gamma   90.00
#
_symmetry.space_group_name_H-M   'P 1'
#
loop_
_entity.id
_entity.type
_entity.pdbx_description
1 polymer ?
#
loop_
_entity_poly.entity_id
_entity_poly.type
_entity_poly.pdbx_seq_one_letter_code
_entity_poly.pdbx_strand_id
1 'polypeptide(L)'
;MSVLPYVIILFIGLLVDQVLSAALAARYTGEFDWPSSWIIGFGMLGRAELAFVVLDIAYVQHNIISKEVFYTLILVAFLLNLFVPLYINWHKKNLKIESK
;
A
#
# COMPACT_ATOMS: atom_id res chain seq x y z
N MET A 1 2.27 -17.78 16.42
CA MET A 1 3.52 -17.40 15.72
C MET A 1 3.56 -17.79 14.23
N SER A 2 2.49 -18.35 13.63
CA SER A 2 2.50 -18.81 12.23
C SER A 2 2.11 -17.75 11.18
N VAL A 3 1.51 -16.62 11.57
CA VAL A 3 0.99 -15.61 10.63
C VAL A 3 2.03 -14.59 10.17
N LEU A 4 3.07 -14.34 10.99
CA LEU A 4 4.10 -13.34 10.72
C LEU A 4 4.82 -13.49 9.36
N PRO A 5 5.26 -14.69 8.94
CA PRO A 5 5.93 -14.83 7.65
C PRO A 5 5.00 -14.49 6.47
N TYR A 6 3.72 -14.87 6.55
CA TYR A 6 2.73 -14.53 5.52
C TYR A 6 2.48 -13.03 5.45
N VAL A 7 2.40 -12.36 6.60
CA VAL A 7 2.29 -10.90 6.66
C VAL A 7 3.45 -10.24 5.92
N ILE A 8 4.70 -10.64 6.19
CA ILE A 8 5.88 -10.01 5.59
C ILE A 8 5.91 -10.22 4.08
N ILE A 9 5.65 -11.46 3.62
CA ILE A 9 5.64 -11.78 2.19
C ILE A 9 4.55 -11.00 1.47
N LEU A 10 3.32 -10.98 2.01
CA LEU A 10 2.21 -10.25 1.41
C LEU A 10 2.43 -8.74 1.45
N PHE A 11 3.00 -8.22 2.54
CA PHE A 11 3.33 -6.80 2.66
C PHE A 11 4.35 -6.38 1.59
N ILE A 12 5.47 -7.09 1.47
CA ILE A 12 6.50 -6.77 0.46
C ILE A 12 5.96 -6.97 -0.95
N GLY A 13 5.26 -8.07 -1.20
CA GLY A 13 4.68 -8.37 -2.52
C GLY A 13 3.69 -7.29 -2.96
N LEU A 14 2.70 -6.96 -2.13
CA LEU A 14 1.72 -5.92 -2.46
C LEU A 14 2.36 -4.54 -2.59
N LEU A 15 3.33 -4.20 -1.73
CA LEU A 15 4.04 -2.93 -1.80
C LEU A 15 4.81 -2.81 -3.12
N VAL A 16 5.59 -3.83 -3.49
CA VAL A 16 6.40 -3.82 -4.70
C VAL A 16 5.51 -3.85 -5.95
N ASP A 17 4.54 -4.77 -6.01
CA ASP A 17 3.68 -4.92 -7.18
C ASP A 17 2.83 -3.67 -7.43
N GLN A 18 2.20 -3.09 -6.39
CA GLN A 18 1.37 -1.90 -6.57
C GLN A 18 2.21 -0.68 -6.92
N VAL A 19 3.31 -0.43 -6.20
CA VAL A 19 4.14 0.76 -6.44
C VAL A 19 4.80 0.68 -7.80
N LEU A 20 5.39 -0.47 -8.17
CA LEU A 20 6.02 -0.63 -9.48
C LEU A 20 4.99 -0.55 -10.61
N SER A 21 3.84 -1.23 -10.46
CA SER A 21 2.79 -1.19 -11.48
C SER A 21 2.31 0.24 -11.75
N ALA A 22 2.01 1.00 -10.68
CA ALA A 22 1.55 2.37 -10.80
C ALA A 22 2.65 3.34 -11.27
N ALA A 23 3.89 3.19 -10.79
CA ALA A 23 5.00 4.04 -11.21
C ALA A 23 5.39 3.80 -12.68
N LEU A 24 5.41 2.55 -13.12
CA LEU A 24 5.64 2.21 -14.54
C LEU A 24 4.50 2.72 -15.40
N ALA A 25 3.25 2.54 -14.98
CA ALA A 25 2.11 3.11 -15.70
C ALA A 25 2.25 4.64 -15.82
N ALA A 26 2.52 5.35 -14.73
CA ALA A 26 2.73 6.80 -14.75
C ALA A 26 3.86 7.22 -15.71
N ARG A 27 4.94 6.44 -15.78
CA ARG A 27 6.05 6.70 -16.69
C ARG A 27 5.69 6.47 -18.15
N TYR A 28 5.05 5.33 -18.45
CA TYR A 28 4.78 4.92 -19.84
C TYR A 28 3.54 5.58 -20.44
N THR A 29 2.52 5.92 -19.64
CA THR A 29 1.28 6.54 -20.13
C THR A 29 1.19 8.03 -19.84
N GLY A 30 1.85 8.51 -18.78
CA GLY A 30 1.77 9.92 -18.35
C GLY A 30 3.03 10.75 -18.63
N GLU A 31 4.08 10.17 -19.22
CA GLU A 31 5.37 10.81 -19.52
C GLU A 31 6.04 11.52 -18.31
N PHE A 32 5.64 11.18 -17.09
CA PHE A 32 6.18 11.81 -15.88
C PHE A 32 7.66 11.46 -15.66
N ASP A 33 8.43 12.38 -15.09
CA ASP A 33 9.79 12.12 -14.66
C ASP A 33 9.84 10.99 -13.61
N TRP A 34 10.98 10.31 -13.52
CA TRP A 34 11.19 9.19 -12.60
C TRP A 34 10.82 9.55 -11.13
N PRO A 35 11.27 10.67 -10.55
CA PRO A 35 10.90 11.04 -9.18
C PRO A 35 9.39 11.21 -9.01
N SER A 36 8.74 11.89 -9.95
CA SER A 36 7.29 12.13 -9.92
C SER A 36 6.48 10.84 -10.06
N SER A 37 6.94 9.91 -10.91
CA SER A 37 6.30 8.61 -11.14
C SER A 37 6.32 7.74 -9.87
N TRP A 38 7.42 7.76 -9.12
CA TRP A 38 7.51 7.07 -7.82
C TRP A 38 6.56 7.66 -6.79
N ILE A 39 6.44 8.99 -6.69
CA ILE A 39 5.48 9.64 -5.78
C ILE A 39 4.04 9.18 -6.10
N ILE A 40 3.69 9.12 -7.38
CA ILE A 40 2.38 8.65 -7.82
C ILE A 40 2.17 7.19 -7.38
N GLY A 41 3.15 6.31 -7.63
CA GLY A 41 3.08 4.90 -7.25
C GLY A 41 2.87 4.69 -5.74
N PHE A 42 3.62 5.39 -4.90
CA PHE A 42 3.45 5.34 -3.45
C PHE A 42 2.15 6.02 -2.97
N GLY A 43 1.65 7.03 -3.70
CA GLY A 43 0.37 7.67 -3.41
C GLY A 43 -0.84 6.75 -3.60
N MET A 44 -0.76 5.77 -4.51
CA MET A 44 -1.87 4.84 -4.79
C MET A 44 -2.09 3.78 -3.69
N LEU A 45 -1.17 3.64 -2.73
CA LEU A 45 -1.29 2.72 -1.60
C LEU A 45 -2.32 3.18 -0.54
N GLY A 46 -2.72 4.46 -0.52
CA GLY A 46 -3.36 5.13 0.63
C GLY A 46 -4.86 4.95 0.81
N ARG A 47 -5.45 3.78 0.50
CA ARG A 47 -6.91 3.55 0.64
C ARG A 47 -7.23 2.43 1.63
N ALA A 48 -6.98 2.69 2.92
CA ALA A 48 -7.23 1.76 4.03
C ALA A 48 -8.71 1.43 4.25
N GLU A 49 -9.58 2.44 4.13
CA GLU A 49 -10.97 2.36 4.58
C GLU A 49 -11.73 1.27 3.84
N LEU A 50 -11.56 1.22 2.52
CA LEU A 50 -12.19 0.19 1.69
C LEU A 50 -11.62 -1.21 1.95
N ALA A 51 -10.31 -1.32 2.21
CA ALA A 51 -9.70 -2.62 2.51
C ALA A 51 -10.26 -3.21 3.81
N PHE A 52 -10.42 -2.39 4.86
CA PHE A 52 -10.99 -2.85 6.12
C PHE A 52 -12.47 -3.21 6.00
N VAL A 53 -13.26 -2.42 5.27
CA VAL A 53 -14.68 -2.72 5.02
C VAL A 53 -14.84 -4.05 4.28
N VAL A 54 -14.02 -4.32 3.25
CA VAL A 54 -14.09 -5.58 2.49
C VAL A 54 -13.68 -6.77 3.37
N LEU A 55 -12.67 -6.61 4.22
CA LEU A 55 -12.23 -7.66 5.15
C LEU A 55 -13.31 -7.98 6.20
N ASP A 56 -13.99 -6.96 6.72
CA ASP A 56 -15.09 -7.14 7.67
C ASP A 56 -16.26 -7.90 7.03
N ILE A 57 -16.67 -7.53 5.81
CA ILE A 57 -17.70 -8.25 5.05
C ILE A 57 -17.29 -9.71 4.81
N ALA A 58 -16.04 -9.96 4.39
CA ALA A 58 -15.56 -11.30 4.10
C ALA A 58 -15.53 -12.23 5.32
N TYR A 59 -15.19 -11.70 6.50
CA TYR A 59 -15.11 -12.47 7.74
C TYR A 59 -16.45 -12.56 8.48
N VAL A 60 -17.09 -11.42 8.74
CA VAL A 60 -18.29 -11.34 9.59
C VAL A 60 -19.54 -11.75 8.84
N GLN A 61 -19.72 -11.32 7.60
CA GLN A 61 -20.97 -11.53 6.87
C GLN A 61 -21.00 -12.84 6.11
N HIS A 62 -19.89 -13.21 5.45
CA HIS A 62 -19.85 -14.40 4.59
C HIS A 62 -19.00 -15.56 5.13
N ASN A 63 -18.24 -15.35 6.22
CA ASN A 63 -17.39 -16.37 6.84
C ASN A 63 -16.46 -17.10 5.84
N ILE A 64 -15.98 -16.36 4.83
CA ILE A 64 -15.19 -16.91 3.70
C ILE A 64 -13.74 -17.17 4.13
N ILE A 65 -13.26 -16.38 5.10
CA ILE A 65 -11.86 -16.38 5.51
C ILE A 65 -11.71 -16.81 6.97
N SER A 66 -10.64 -17.54 7.28
CA SER A 66 -10.34 -17.95 8.66
C SER A 66 -9.83 -16.78 9.50
N LYS A 67 -9.87 -16.94 10.83
CA LYS A 67 -9.35 -15.93 11.78
C LYS A 67 -7.90 -15.57 11.50
N GLU A 68 -7.07 -16.55 11.14
CA GLU A 68 -5.65 -16.36 10.85
C GLU A 68 -5.44 -15.50 9.59
N VAL A 69 -6.23 -15.73 8.55
CA VAL A 69 -6.21 -14.95 7.30
C VAL A 69 -6.68 -13.52 7.55
N PHE A 70 -7.76 -13.36 8.32
CA PHE A 70 -8.29 -12.04 8.69
C PHE A 70 -7.24 -11.19 9.42
N TYR A 71 -6.59 -11.72 10.46
CA TYR A 71 -5.53 -11.00 11.17
C TYR A 71 -4.32 -10.70 10.28
N THR A 72 -3.96 -11.62 9.39
CA THR A 72 -2.85 -11.42 8.44
C THR A 72 -3.14 -10.23 7.53
N LEU A 73 -4.31 -10.20 6.90
CA LEU A 73 -4.68 -9.16 5.94
C LEU A 73 -4.92 -7.80 6.58
N ILE A 74 -5.51 -7.75 7.78
CA ILE A 74 -5.64 -6.49 8.54
C ILE A 74 -4.27 -5.91 8.86
N LEU A 75 -3.33 -6.74 9.31
CA LEU A 75 -1.99 -6.27 9.68
C LEU A 75 -1.24 -5.76 8.44
N VAL A 76 -1.33 -6.47 7.32
CA VAL A 76 -0.76 -6.02 6.03
C VAL A 76 -1.37 -4.70 5.57
N ALA A 77 -2.70 -4.59 5.56
CA ALA A 77 -3.40 -3.38 5.17
C ALA A 77 -3.02 -2.19 6.06
N PHE A 78 -2.91 -2.40 7.38
CA PHE A 78 -2.46 -1.37 8.31
C PHE A 78 -1.03 -0.91 8.04
N LEU A 79 -0.09 -1.85 7.84
CA LEU A 79 1.31 -1.52 7.54
C LEU A 79 1.46 -0.76 6.23
N LEU A 80 0.75 -1.18 5.17
CA LEU A 80 0.78 -0.48 3.87
C LEU A 80 0.30 0.96 4.02
N ASN A 81 -0.77 1.19 4.77
CA ASN A 81 -1.32 2.53 4.98
C ASN A 81 -0.44 3.41 5.88
N LEU A 82 0.27 2.83 6.85
CA LEU A 82 1.27 3.56 7.62
C LEU A 82 2.48 3.98 6.76
N PHE A 83 2.83 3.16 5.76
CA PHE A 83 3.99 3.40 4.90
C PHE A 83 3.80 4.62 3.98
N VAL A 84 2.56 4.92 3.55
CA VAL A 84 2.23 6.03 2.66
C VAL A 84 2.62 7.42 3.21
N PRO A 85 2.12 7.86 4.37
CA PRO A 85 2.48 9.18 4.92
C PRO A 85 3.96 9.26 5.30
N LEU A 86 4.57 8.14 5.74
CA LEU A 86 6.00 8.09 6.04
C LEU A 86 6.84 8.35 4.77
N TYR A 87 6.49 7.68 3.67
CA TYR A 87 7.19 7.86 2.40
C TYR A 87 7.00 9.26 1.82
N ILE A 88 5.76 9.77 1.80
CA ILE A 88 5.47 11.11 1.28
C ILE A 88 6.20 12.18 2.10
N ASN A 89 6.20 12.07 3.44
CA ASN A 89 6.89 13.04 4.30
C ASN A 89 8.41 12.98 4.12
N TRP A 90 8.98 11.77 3.98
CA TRP A 90 10.40 11.59 3.68
C TRP A 90 10.78 12.19 2.33
N HIS A 91 9.96 11.98 1.30
CA HIS A 91 10.20 12.51 -0.04
C HIS A 91 10.03 14.04 -0.08
N LYS A 92 9.04 14.59 0.62
CA LYS A 92 8.85 16.04 0.78
C LYS A 92 10.06 16.72 1.44
N LYS A 93 10.68 16.05 2.42
CA LYS A 93 11.91 16.53 3.06
C LYS A 93 13.12 16.50 2.12
N ASN A 94 13.23 15.48 1.27
CA ASN A 94 14.36 15.32 0.36
C ASN A 94 14.25 16.13 -0.92
N LEU A 95 13.04 16.39 -1.43
CA LEU A 95 12.88 17.07 -2.72
C LEU A 95 12.95 18.61 -2.66
N LYS A 96 13.01 19.26 -1.48
CA LYS A 96 12.86 20.73 -1.36
C LYS A 96 11.82 21.23 -2.39
N ILE A 97 10.62 20.67 -2.35
CA ILE A 97 9.53 21.27 -3.12
C ILE A 97 9.28 22.60 -2.42
N GLU A 98 9.97 23.65 -2.90
CA GLU A 98 9.66 25.05 -2.64
C GLU A 98 8.20 25.22 -3.01
N SER A 99 7.34 25.08 -2.01
CA SER A 99 6.02 25.67 -2.02
C SER A 99 6.27 27.17 -2.08
N LYS A 100 6.28 27.69 -3.29
CA LYS A 100 6.04 29.11 -3.52
C LYS A 100 4.61 29.44 -3.12
#